data_AF-A0ABD6EYB3-F1
#
_entry.id   AF-A0ABD6EYB3-F1
#
_cell.length_a   1.000
_cell.length_b   1.000
_cell.length_c   1.000
_cell.angle_alpha   90.00
_cell.angle_beta   90.00
_cell.angle_gamma   90.00
#
_symmetry.space_group_name_H-M   'P 1'
#
loop_
_entity.id
_entity.type
_entity.pdbx_description
1 polymer ?
#
loop_
_entity_poly.entity_id
_entity_poly.type
_entity_poly.pdbx_seq_one_letter_code
_entity_poly.pdbx_strand_id
1 'polypeptide(L)'
;MRGMKFDLIVLDPPWANRSVKRKNPYVVAGGERDLFGLEIAQLLSGNGLVAMWITNRTLILETIETIFDEWGVQKVATWCWLKVTKTGDPVCSFKFHHKVPFERIVFACRPEDVHIHSKSLADNFLLISTPCGIHSRKPPLLPILQSLNVIGNSSCLELFSRNLLPNTVSIGYEVTKFQNVAWFDKR
;
A
#
# COMPACT_ATOMS: atom_id res chain seq x y z
N MET A 1 -2.17 9.22 18.70
CA MET A 1 -1.22 8.10 18.64
C MET A 1 0.13 8.39 19.34
N ARG A 2 0.27 9.44 20.17
CA ARG A 2 1.55 9.71 20.86
C ARG A 2 1.98 8.49 21.68
N GLY A 3 3.17 7.97 21.38
CA GLY A 3 3.78 6.83 22.05
C GLY A 3 3.56 5.45 21.40
N MET A 4 2.66 5.32 20.41
CA MET A 4 2.49 4.05 19.70
C MET A 4 3.50 3.93 18.56
N LYS A 5 4.10 2.73 18.44
CA LYS A 5 5.04 2.38 17.38
C LYS A 5 4.54 1.13 16.64
N PHE A 6 4.80 1.06 15.35
CA PHE A 6 4.33 -0.01 14.47
C PHE A 6 5.49 -0.64 13.71
N ASP A 7 5.47 -1.97 13.63
CA ASP A 7 6.46 -2.75 12.88
C ASP A 7 6.18 -2.72 11.38
N LEU A 8 4.91 -2.56 10.99
CA LEU A 8 4.47 -2.36 9.62
C LEU A 8 3.51 -1.17 9.53
N ILE A 9 3.79 -0.24 8.63
CA ILE A 9 2.85 0.82 8.23
C ILE A 9 2.49 0.62 6.76
N VAL A 10 1.22 0.35 6.48
CA VAL A 10 0.68 0.20 5.12
C VAL A 10 -0.06 1.47 4.73
N LEU A 11 0.16 1.95 3.51
CA LEU A 11 -0.57 3.09 2.95
C LEU A 11 -1.19 2.73 1.59
N ASP A 12 -2.46 3.09 1.39
CA ASP A 12 -3.13 3.09 0.07
C ASP A 12 -3.70 4.50 -0.22
N PRO A 13 -2.84 5.51 -0.47
CA PRO A 13 -3.30 6.88 -0.64
C PRO A 13 -4.28 7.04 -1.81
N PRO A 14 -5.22 7.99 -1.74
CA PRO A 14 -6.15 8.28 -2.83
C PRO A 14 -5.45 9.07 -3.95
N TRP A 15 -4.52 8.42 -4.65
CA TRP A 15 -3.76 9.02 -5.74
C TRP A 15 -4.66 9.72 -6.75
N ALA A 16 -4.28 10.95 -7.12
CA ALA A 16 -5.06 11.73 -8.04
C ALA A 16 -5.26 11.00 -9.38
N ASN A 17 -6.50 10.83 -9.81
CA ASN A 17 -6.81 10.30 -11.13
C ASN A 17 -7.93 11.11 -11.82
N ARG A 18 -7.96 11.08 -13.16
CA ARG A 18 -8.96 11.83 -13.95
C ARG A 18 -10.42 11.41 -13.67
N SER A 19 -10.68 10.17 -13.27
CA SER A 19 -12.05 9.69 -13.00
C SER A 19 -12.57 10.06 -11.61
N VAL A 20 -11.69 10.17 -10.61
CA VAL A 20 -11.97 10.60 -9.23
C VAL A 20 -12.12 12.12 -9.21
N LYS A 21 -11.35 12.87 -10.01
CA LYS A 21 -11.53 14.33 -10.18
C LYS A 21 -12.95 14.71 -10.62
N ARG A 22 -13.61 13.87 -11.43
CA ARG A 22 -14.99 14.11 -11.89
C ARG A 22 -16.07 13.78 -10.85
N LYS A 23 -15.76 12.92 -9.86
CA LYS A 23 -16.73 12.47 -8.85
C LYS A 23 -16.57 13.14 -7.49
N ASN A 24 -15.36 13.57 -7.12
CA ASN A 24 -15.11 14.24 -5.85
C ASN A 24 -13.90 15.19 -5.96
N PRO A 25 -14.08 16.46 -6.38
CA PRO A 25 -12.99 17.39 -6.63
C PRO A 25 -12.20 17.77 -5.36
N TYR A 26 -12.81 17.69 -4.17
CA TYR A 26 -12.18 18.03 -2.89
C TYR A 26 -11.11 17.01 -2.45
N VAL A 27 -11.28 15.73 -2.76
CA VAL A 27 -10.34 14.65 -2.39
C VAL A 27 -9.05 14.67 -3.22
N VAL A 28 -9.09 15.25 -4.43
CA VAL A 28 -8.03 15.06 -5.42
C VAL A 28 -7.03 16.22 -5.50
N ALA A 29 -7.38 17.41 -5.04
CA ALA A 29 -6.48 18.56 -5.05
C ALA A 29 -5.42 18.54 -3.92
N GLY A 30 -5.64 17.70 -2.89
CA GLY A 30 -4.82 17.62 -1.67
C GLY A 30 -4.18 16.26 -1.37
N GLY A 31 -4.58 15.16 -2.04
CA GLY A 31 -4.19 13.80 -1.61
C GLY A 31 -2.69 13.50 -1.54
N GLU A 32 -1.86 14.16 -2.36
CA GLU A 32 -0.38 14.08 -2.26
C GLU A 32 0.16 15.06 -1.21
N ARG A 33 -0.47 16.23 -1.03
CA ARG A 33 -0.10 17.22 0.01
C ARG A 33 -0.35 16.71 1.42
N ASP A 34 -1.42 15.94 1.59
CA ASP A 34 -1.77 15.30 2.87
C ASP A 34 -0.74 14.25 3.29
N LEU A 35 0.05 13.71 2.34
CA LEU A 35 1.13 12.76 2.65
C LEU A 35 2.33 13.45 3.32
N PHE A 36 2.70 14.65 2.87
CA PHE A 36 3.86 15.37 3.41
C PHE A 36 3.70 15.75 4.89
N GLY A 37 2.47 15.86 5.40
CA GLY A 37 2.22 16.13 6.82
C GLY A 37 2.31 14.91 7.75
N LEU A 38 2.57 13.71 7.22
CA LEU A 38 2.61 12.48 8.02
C LEU A 38 3.97 12.26 8.66
N GLU A 39 4.01 12.12 9.99
CA GLU A 39 5.23 11.82 10.74
C GLU A 39 5.54 10.30 10.75
N ILE A 40 5.70 9.69 9.57
CA ILE A 40 5.81 8.23 9.42
C ILE A 40 6.98 7.63 10.22
N ALA A 41 8.17 8.24 10.18
CA ALA A 41 9.30 7.77 10.99
C ALA A 41 9.00 7.79 12.50
N GLN A 42 8.21 8.77 13.00
CA GLN A 42 7.84 8.82 14.41
C GLN A 42 6.85 7.71 14.80
N LEU A 43 6.16 7.10 13.84
CA LEU A 43 5.23 5.99 14.09
C LEU A 43 5.89 4.61 13.89
N LEU A 44 7.02 4.51 13.22
CA LEU A 44 7.73 3.23 13.07
C LEU A 44 8.37 2.78 14.39
N SER A 45 8.39 1.47 14.63
CA SER A 45 9.24 0.80 15.63
C SER A 45 10.68 0.62 15.10
N GLY A 46 11.60 0.11 15.94
CA GLY A 46 12.94 -0.26 15.46
C GLY A 46 12.84 -1.40 14.43
N ASN A 47 13.60 -1.32 13.33
CA ASN A 47 13.45 -2.21 12.17
C ASN A 47 12.08 -2.16 11.50
N GLY A 48 11.27 -1.12 11.75
CA GLY A 48 9.94 -0.99 11.17
C GLY A 48 9.97 -0.82 9.65
N LEU A 49 8.90 -1.28 8.99
CA LEU A 49 8.75 -1.25 7.53
C LEU A 49 7.54 -0.43 7.12
N VAL A 50 7.70 0.38 6.08
CA VAL A 50 6.64 1.10 5.38
C VAL A 50 6.36 0.39 4.06
N ALA A 51 5.09 0.17 3.75
CA ALA A 51 4.65 -0.39 2.48
C ALA A 51 3.57 0.50 1.88
N MET A 52 3.86 1.14 0.74
CA MET A 52 2.93 2.05 0.09
C MET A 52 2.49 1.53 -1.27
N TRP A 53 1.17 1.38 -1.45
CA TRP A 53 0.57 1.14 -2.75
C TRP A 53 0.66 2.38 -3.61
N ILE A 54 1.17 2.24 -4.83
CA ILE A 54 1.28 3.31 -5.80
C ILE A 54 0.66 2.93 -7.15
N THR A 55 0.25 3.95 -7.91
CA THR A 55 -0.18 3.76 -9.30
C THR A 55 1.02 3.73 -10.25
N ASN A 56 0.81 3.23 -11.47
CA ASN A 56 1.88 3.17 -12.49
C ASN A 56 2.15 4.50 -13.22
N ARG A 57 1.69 5.63 -12.68
CA ARG A 57 1.95 6.95 -13.27
C ARG A 57 3.39 7.39 -12.95
N THR A 58 4.16 7.76 -13.97
CA THR A 58 5.56 8.21 -13.83
C THR A 58 5.72 9.33 -12.81
N LEU A 59 4.82 10.32 -12.81
CA LEU A 59 4.85 11.41 -11.84
C LEU A 59 4.82 10.93 -10.37
N ILE A 60 4.04 9.88 -10.07
CA ILE A 60 3.96 9.33 -8.71
C ILE A 60 5.25 8.57 -8.36
N LEU A 61 5.86 7.91 -9.35
CA LEU A 61 7.16 7.26 -9.17
C LEU A 61 8.28 8.28 -8.91
N GLU A 62 8.21 9.48 -9.48
CA GLU A 62 9.17 10.56 -9.24
C GLU A 62 8.93 11.25 -7.89
N THR A 63 7.67 11.43 -7.50
CA THR A 63 7.29 12.11 -6.25
C THR A 63 7.56 11.25 -5.01
N ILE A 64 7.68 9.92 -5.16
CA ILE A 64 7.84 8.98 -4.05
C ILE A 64 9.10 9.25 -3.23
N GLU A 65 10.20 9.58 -3.91
CA GLU A 65 11.50 9.85 -3.27
C GLU A 65 11.37 11.09 -2.38
N THR A 66 10.74 12.16 -2.88
CA THR A 66 10.50 13.38 -2.09
C THR A 66 9.61 13.13 -0.87
N ILE A 67 8.57 12.30 -1.00
CA ILE A 67 7.71 11.96 0.15
C ILE A 67 8.50 11.17 1.19
N PHE A 68 9.34 10.23 0.76
CA PHE A 68 10.15 9.42 1.66
C PHE A 68 11.24 10.22 2.36
N ASP A 69 11.87 11.16 1.66
CA ASP A 69 12.84 12.09 2.23
C ASP A 69 12.19 12.93 3.35
N GLU A 70 11.01 13.50 3.10
CA GLU A 70 10.26 14.29 4.09
C GLU A 70 9.81 13.45 5.30
N TRP A 71 9.55 12.16 5.09
CA TRP A 71 9.25 11.23 6.18
C TRP A 71 10.48 10.73 6.93
N GLY A 72 11.68 10.98 6.43
CA GLY A 72 12.93 10.44 6.97
C GLY A 72 13.05 8.92 6.82
N VAL A 73 12.55 8.37 5.71
CA VAL A 73 12.65 6.94 5.37
C VAL A 73 13.32 6.77 4.01
N GLN A 74 13.94 5.62 3.77
CA GLN A 74 14.62 5.29 2.54
C GLN A 74 13.98 4.07 1.88
N LYS A 75 13.77 4.15 0.58
CA LYS A 75 13.28 3.03 -0.23
C LYS A 75 14.24 1.83 -0.17
N VAL A 76 13.67 0.63 -0.10
CA VAL A 76 14.42 -0.64 -0.05
C VAL A 76 14.05 -1.57 -1.21
N ALA A 77 12.77 -1.66 -1.57
CA ALA A 77 12.32 -2.58 -2.62
C ALA A 77 11.05 -2.07 -3.31
N THR A 78 10.81 -2.54 -4.52
CA THR A 78 9.56 -2.34 -5.27
C THR A 78 8.99 -3.69 -5.68
N TRP A 79 7.74 -3.95 -5.30
CA TRP A 79 7.01 -5.14 -5.73
C TRP A 79 5.93 -4.77 -6.75
N CYS A 80 5.54 -5.74 -7.56
CA CYS A 80 4.41 -5.65 -8.47
C CYS A 80 3.31 -6.61 -8.02
N TRP A 81 2.07 -6.13 -7.95
CA TRP A 81 0.89 -6.98 -7.82
C TRP A 81 0.21 -7.13 -9.18
N LEU A 82 0.39 -8.27 -9.83
CA LEU A 82 -0.29 -8.64 -11.07
C LEU A 82 -1.65 -9.27 -10.78
N LYS A 83 -2.67 -8.71 -11.43
CA LYS A 83 -4.06 -9.12 -11.33
C LYS A 83 -4.37 -10.08 -12.46
N VAL A 84 -4.80 -11.28 -12.10
CA VAL A 84 -5.16 -12.33 -13.05
C VAL A 84 -6.62 -12.77 -12.90
N THR A 85 -7.19 -13.34 -13.94
CA THR A 85 -8.48 -14.03 -13.92
C THR A 85 -8.36 -15.34 -13.14
N LYS A 86 -9.48 -16.07 -12.97
CA LYS A 86 -9.47 -17.43 -12.41
C LYS A 86 -8.71 -18.43 -13.28
N THR A 87 -8.51 -18.12 -14.57
CA THR A 87 -7.75 -18.93 -15.52
C THR A 87 -6.26 -18.56 -15.56
N GLY A 88 -5.83 -17.56 -14.80
CA GLY A 88 -4.44 -17.09 -14.76
C GLY A 88 -4.10 -16.02 -15.80
N ASP A 89 -5.04 -15.63 -16.65
CA ASP A 89 -4.82 -14.59 -17.66
C ASP A 89 -4.83 -13.19 -17.03
N PRO A 90 -4.02 -12.23 -17.50
CA PRO A 90 -4.10 -10.85 -17.03
C PRO A 90 -5.51 -10.27 -17.21
N VAL A 91 -6.02 -9.56 -16.20
CA VAL A 91 -7.39 -8.99 -16.23
C VAL A 91 -7.59 -7.93 -17.33
N CYS A 92 -6.51 -7.39 -17.89
CA CYS A 92 -6.50 -6.56 -19.09
C CYS A 92 -5.13 -6.60 -19.78
N SER A 93 -5.07 -6.17 -21.04
CA SER A 93 -3.81 -6.12 -21.81
C SER A 93 -2.78 -5.14 -21.24
N PHE A 94 -1.49 -5.44 -21.39
CA PHE A 94 -0.37 -4.55 -21.07
C PHE A 94 -0.21 -3.43 -22.12
N LYS A 95 -1.15 -2.49 -22.17
CA LYS A 95 -1.09 -1.34 -23.08
C LYS A 95 -0.70 -0.08 -22.31
N PHE A 96 0.42 0.56 -22.70
CA PHE A 96 1.03 1.70 -22.02
C PHE A 96 0.08 2.90 -21.81
N HIS A 97 -0.87 3.13 -22.71
CA HIS A 97 -1.81 4.26 -22.65
C HIS A 97 -3.17 3.92 -22.01
N HIS A 98 -3.35 2.70 -21.50
CA HIS A 98 -4.61 2.24 -20.91
C HIS A 98 -4.40 1.67 -19.50
N LYS A 99 -5.48 1.20 -18.88
CA LYS A 99 -5.40 0.45 -17.63
C LYS A 99 -4.48 -0.76 -17.85
N VAL A 100 -3.49 -0.92 -16.97
CA VAL A 100 -2.60 -2.08 -16.93
C VAL A 100 -3.04 -3.04 -15.83
N PRO A 101 -2.78 -4.35 -15.96
CA PRO A 101 -3.29 -5.36 -15.03
C PRO A 101 -2.49 -5.45 -13.72
N PHE A 102 -1.73 -4.43 -13.34
CA PHE A 102 -0.91 -4.47 -12.13
C PHE A 102 -0.88 -3.14 -11.39
N GLU A 103 -0.55 -3.19 -10.10
CA GLU A 103 -0.20 -2.04 -9.27
C GLU A 103 1.16 -2.31 -8.60
N ARG A 104 1.80 -1.29 -8.05
CA ARG A 104 3.10 -1.43 -7.39
C ARG A 104 2.99 -1.18 -5.89
N ILE A 105 3.89 -1.80 -5.14
CA ILE A 105 4.12 -1.54 -3.73
C ILE A 105 5.56 -1.08 -3.60
N VAL A 106 5.77 0.08 -2.97
CA VAL A 106 7.12 0.55 -2.62
C VAL A 106 7.32 0.33 -1.14
N PHE A 107 8.43 -0.33 -0.80
CA PHE A 107 8.85 -0.58 0.57
C PHE A 107 9.94 0.41 0.96
N ALA A 108 9.84 0.94 2.18
CA ALA A 108 10.82 1.83 2.76
C ALA A 108 11.00 1.54 4.25
N CYS A 109 12.14 1.91 4.82
CA CYS A 109 12.41 1.81 6.24
C CYS A 109 13.27 3.01 6.67
N ARG A 110 13.65 3.10 7.94
CA ARG A 110 14.66 4.09 8.32
C ARG A 110 16.01 3.80 7.64
N PRO A 111 16.84 4.83 7.38
CA PRO A 111 18.16 4.65 6.76
C PRO A 111 19.04 3.61 7.47
N GLU A 112 19.04 3.58 8.81
CA GLU A 112 19.80 2.61 9.61
C GLU A 112 19.35 1.16 9.43
N ASP A 113 18.09 0.94 9.04
CA ASP A 113 17.49 -0.39 8.91
C ASP A 113 17.60 -0.97 7.47
N VAL A 114 18.11 -0.19 6.51
CA VAL A 114 18.18 -0.58 5.08
C VAL A 114 18.98 -1.86 4.86
N HIS A 115 20.07 -2.05 5.60
CA HIS A 115 20.91 -3.24 5.47
C HIS A 115 20.21 -4.52 5.93
N ILE A 116 19.19 -4.40 6.79
CA ILE A 116 18.39 -5.52 7.30
C ILE A 116 17.37 -5.89 6.24
N HIS A 117 16.59 -4.89 5.80
CA HIS A 117 15.47 -5.08 4.89
C HIS A 117 15.91 -5.41 3.47
N SER A 118 17.06 -4.92 2.99
CA SER A 118 17.58 -5.28 1.66
C SER A 118 17.96 -6.76 1.52
N LYS A 119 18.14 -7.48 2.64
CA LYS A 119 18.38 -8.93 2.64
C LYS A 119 17.10 -9.75 2.71
N SER A 120 16.05 -9.23 3.38
CA SER A 120 14.78 -9.94 3.57
C SER A 120 13.75 -9.64 2.47
N LEU A 121 13.78 -8.44 1.89
CA LEU A 121 12.93 -8.03 0.78
C LEU A 121 13.67 -8.16 -0.55
N ALA A 122 13.25 -9.10 -1.38
CA ALA A 122 13.67 -9.13 -2.77
C ALA A 122 13.11 -7.91 -3.52
N ASP A 123 13.96 -7.19 -4.24
CA ASP A 123 13.50 -6.18 -5.19
C ASP A 123 12.89 -6.88 -6.43
N ASN A 124 11.95 -6.19 -7.10
CA ASN A 124 11.24 -6.71 -8.27
C ASN A 124 10.44 -8.01 -8.03
N PHE A 125 9.94 -8.21 -6.82
CA PHE A 125 9.07 -9.35 -6.49
C PHE A 125 7.69 -9.21 -7.16
N LEU A 126 7.13 -10.35 -7.61
CA LEU A 126 5.83 -10.42 -8.27
C LEU A 126 4.80 -11.16 -7.40
N LEU A 127 3.86 -10.41 -6.85
CA LEU A 127 2.65 -10.95 -6.24
C LEU A 127 1.60 -11.18 -7.33
N ILE A 128 1.06 -12.39 -7.43
CA ILE A 128 0.01 -12.73 -8.40
C ILE A 128 -1.24 -13.16 -7.65
N SER A 129 -2.39 -12.52 -7.94
CA SER A 129 -3.66 -13.00 -7.41
C SER A 129 -4.87 -12.53 -8.23
N THR A 130 -5.98 -13.25 -8.08
CA THR A 130 -7.27 -12.80 -8.61
C THR A 130 -7.80 -11.67 -7.72
N PRO A 131 -8.04 -10.46 -8.28
CA PRO A 131 -8.55 -9.36 -7.48
C PRO A 131 -9.99 -9.63 -7.03
N CYS A 132 -10.39 -9.00 -5.92
CA CYS A 132 -11.79 -8.99 -5.51
C CYS A 132 -12.64 -8.32 -6.60
N GLY A 133 -13.86 -8.80 -6.82
CA GLY A 133 -14.82 -8.16 -7.73
C GLY A 133 -15.20 -6.74 -7.30
N ILE A 134 -14.95 -6.39 -6.04
CA ILE A 134 -15.11 -5.04 -5.51
C ILE A 134 -13.89 -4.20 -5.88
N HIS A 135 -14.14 -3.05 -6.49
CA HIS A 135 -13.08 -2.14 -6.91
C HIS A 135 -12.15 -1.72 -5.77
N SER A 136 -10.86 -1.68 -6.09
CA SER A 136 -9.80 -1.12 -5.25
C SER A 136 -9.57 -1.84 -3.92
N ARG A 137 -9.96 -3.12 -3.79
CA ARG A 137 -9.53 -3.95 -2.65
C ARG A 137 -8.18 -4.59 -2.97
N LYS A 138 -7.17 -4.24 -2.16
CA LYS A 138 -5.80 -4.76 -2.26
C LYS A 138 -5.64 -6.06 -1.46
N PRO A 139 -4.68 -6.94 -1.81
CA PRO A 139 -4.28 -8.04 -0.95
C PRO A 139 -3.72 -7.50 0.38
N PRO A 140 -4.06 -8.12 1.53
CA PRO A 140 -3.56 -7.67 2.83
C PRO A 140 -2.06 -7.95 2.94
N LEU A 141 -1.23 -6.91 3.13
CA LEU A 141 0.22 -7.06 3.10
C LEU A 141 0.81 -7.74 4.35
N LEU A 142 0.25 -7.48 5.54
CA LEU A 142 0.72 -8.08 6.79
C LEU A 142 0.84 -9.63 6.71
N PRO A 143 -0.23 -10.39 6.38
CA PRO A 143 -0.11 -11.86 6.29
C PRO A 143 0.78 -12.32 5.13
N ILE A 144 0.90 -11.55 4.05
CA ILE A 144 1.79 -11.89 2.92
C ILE A 144 3.25 -11.80 3.36
N LEU A 145 3.63 -10.68 4.00
CA LEU A 145 4.99 -10.46 4.50
C LEU A 145 5.36 -11.46 5.59
N GLN A 146 4.40 -11.83 6.44
CA GLN A 146 4.56 -12.91 7.43
C GLN A 146 4.82 -14.27 6.76
N SER A 147 4.03 -14.61 5.74
CA SER A 147 4.18 -15.88 5.01
C SER A 147 5.52 -15.99 4.27
N LEU A 148 6.11 -14.84 3.92
CA LEU A 148 7.42 -14.74 3.28
C LEU A 148 8.57 -14.60 4.29
N ASN A 149 8.30 -14.68 5.59
CA ASN A 149 9.26 -14.47 6.68
C ASN A 149 10.01 -13.12 6.60
N VAL A 150 9.38 -12.10 6.01
CA VAL A 150 9.92 -10.73 5.97
C VAL A 150 9.72 -10.05 7.33
N ILE A 151 8.57 -10.28 7.95
CA ILE A 151 8.21 -9.77 9.29
C ILE A 151 7.59 -10.91 10.10
N GLY A 152 7.70 -10.83 11.43
CA GLY A 152 7.11 -11.81 12.35
C GLY A 152 5.67 -11.46 12.75
N ASN A 153 5.30 -11.89 13.95
CA ASN A 153 4.11 -11.35 14.62
C ASN A 153 4.38 -9.88 14.93
N SER A 154 3.65 -9.01 14.24
CA SER A 154 3.99 -7.60 14.13
C SER A 154 2.75 -6.73 14.27
N SER A 155 2.93 -5.59 14.90
CA SER A 155 1.92 -4.53 14.97
C SER A 155 1.81 -3.83 13.61
N CYS A 156 0.59 -3.66 13.12
CA CYS A 156 0.34 -3.05 11.81
C CYS A 156 -0.54 -1.80 11.95
N LEU A 157 -0.17 -0.73 11.25
CA LEU A 157 -1.00 0.45 11.02
C LEU A 157 -1.34 0.53 9.54
N GLU A 158 -2.62 0.62 9.18
CA GLU A 158 -3.06 0.87 7.81
C GLU A 158 -3.67 2.28 7.70
N LEU A 159 -2.97 3.16 6.97
CA LEU A 159 -3.44 4.50 6.64
C LEU A 159 -4.22 4.51 5.33
N PHE A 160 -5.22 5.38 5.26
CA PHE A 160 -6.21 5.43 4.17
C PHE A 160 -7.01 4.12 4.03
N SER A 161 -7.15 3.40 5.15
CA SER A 161 -7.80 2.10 5.17
C SER A 161 -9.29 2.20 4.84
N ARG A 162 -9.77 1.16 4.16
CA ARG A 162 -11.18 0.93 3.83
C ARG A 162 -11.69 -0.41 4.36
N ASN A 163 -10.86 -1.08 5.16
CA ASN A 163 -11.11 -2.42 5.67
C ASN A 163 -10.63 -2.55 7.11
N LEU A 164 -11.27 -3.42 7.89
CA LEU A 164 -10.74 -3.87 9.17
C LEU A 164 -10.02 -5.21 8.93
N LEU A 165 -8.73 -5.23 9.22
CA LEU A 165 -7.89 -6.42 9.13
C LEU A 165 -7.49 -6.86 10.55
N PRO A 166 -7.36 -8.17 10.82
CA PRO A 166 -6.82 -8.65 12.08
C PRO A 166 -5.45 -8.04 12.39
N ASN A 167 -5.17 -7.79 13.67
CA ASN A 167 -3.88 -7.26 14.17
C ASN A 167 -3.44 -5.93 13.51
N THR A 168 -4.40 -5.15 13.02
CA THR A 168 -4.13 -3.90 12.28
C THR A 168 -4.96 -2.76 12.87
N VAL A 169 -4.29 -1.66 13.20
CA VAL A 169 -4.93 -0.37 13.49
C VAL A 169 -5.26 0.28 12.15
N SER A 170 -6.54 0.49 11.85
CA SER A 170 -6.99 1.08 10.59
C SER A 170 -7.39 2.54 10.78
N ILE A 171 -6.84 3.45 9.96
CA ILE A 171 -7.17 4.88 9.95
C ILE A 171 -7.54 5.32 8.53
N GLY A 172 -8.67 5.99 8.39
CA GLY A 172 -9.16 6.52 7.12
C GLY A 172 -10.57 7.06 7.24
N TYR A 173 -11.04 7.77 6.20
CA TYR A 173 -12.41 8.30 6.19
C TYR A 173 -13.49 7.24 5.95
N GLU A 174 -13.11 6.05 5.49
CA GLU A 174 -14.03 5.00 5.07
C GLU A 174 -13.65 3.62 5.64
N VAL A 175 -13.08 3.55 6.85
CA VAL A 175 -12.50 2.32 7.44
C VAL A 175 -13.45 1.11 7.44
N THR A 176 -14.76 1.33 7.59
CA THR A 176 -15.78 0.27 7.62
C THR A 176 -16.39 -0.06 6.25
N LYS A 177 -15.91 0.54 5.15
CA LYS A 177 -16.51 0.42 3.81
C LYS A 177 -16.67 -1.02 3.33
N PHE A 178 -15.70 -1.88 3.64
CA PHE A 178 -15.75 -3.30 3.29
C PHE A 178 -16.25 -4.21 4.42
N GLN A 179 -16.80 -3.64 5.49
CA GLN A 179 -17.39 -4.36 6.62
C GLN A 179 -18.91 -4.49 6.45
N ASN A 180 -19.32 -5.21 5.41
CA ASN A 180 -20.74 -5.49 5.14
C ASN A 180 -20.94 -7.00 5.04
N VAL A 181 -21.98 -7.51 5.71
CA VAL A 181 -22.35 -8.93 5.78
C VAL A 181 -22.46 -9.59 4.40
N ALA A 182 -22.93 -8.84 3.38
CA ALA A 182 -23.05 -9.33 2.02
C ALA A 182 -21.71 -9.75 1.38
N TRP A 183 -20.57 -9.34 1.95
CA TRP A 183 -19.23 -9.75 1.50
C TRP A 183 -18.71 -11.01 2.22
N PHE A 184 -19.35 -11.43 3.31
CA PHE A 184 -18.97 -12.58 4.13
C PHE A 184 -19.86 -13.80 3.86
N ASP A 185 -21.07 -13.56 3.37
CA ASP A 185 -21.96 -14.64 2.93
C ASP A 185 -21.39 -15.32 1.69
N LYS A 186 -21.12 -16.63 1.80
CA LYS A 186 -20.70 -17.46 0.68
C LYS A 186 -21.81 -17.45 -0.37
N ARG A 187 -21.50 -16.94 -1.56
CA ARG A 187 -22.22 -17.28 -2.79
C ARG A 187 -21.57 -18.47 -3.46
#